data_AF-A0A1J6IYR4-F1
#
_entry.id   AF-A0A1J6IYR4-F1
#
_cell.length_a   1.000
_cell.length_b   1.000
_cell.length_c   1.000
_cell.angle_alpha   90.00
_cell.angle_beta   90.00
_cell.angle_gamma   90.00
#
_symmetry.space_group_name_H-M   'P 1'
#
loop_
_entity.id
_entity.type
_entity.pdbx_description
1 polymer ?
#
loop_
_entity_poly.entity_id
_entity_poly.type
_entity_poly.pdbx_seq_one_letter_code
_entity_poly.pdbx_strand_id
1 'polypeptide(L)'
;MEHDGLIAHGAAANLHECLFILSDSSQMHICGTCKNLANVIQRSVQGGNVRSPYCRFCESVEDIVKVDVYMVQNYYARSYSAWAYLLSLTLRFACV
;
A
#
# COMPACT_ATOMS: atom_id res chain seq x y z
N MET A 1 14.75 -15.82 -15.68
CA MET A 1 14.71 -16.27 -17.08
C MET A 1 13.37 -15.95 -17.76
N GLU A 2 12.23 -16.40 -17.24
CA GLU A 2 10.91 -16.11 -17.85
C GLU A 2 10.56 -14.61 -17.82
N HIS A 3 10.75 -13.97 -16.65
CA HIS A 3 10.60 -12.53 -16.44
C HIS A 3 11.49 -11.72 -17.40
N ASP A 4 12.78 -12.05 -17.45
CA ASP A 4 13.77 -11.29 -18.23
C ASP A 4 13.53 -11.44 -19.74
N GLY A 5 13.02 -12.60 -20.17
CA GLY A 5 12.56 -12.81 -21.54
C GLY A 5 11.38 -11.92 -21.91
N LEU A 6 10.35 -11.84 -21.05
CA LEU A 6 9.20 -10.96 -21.27
C LEU A 6 9.59 -9.48 -21.32
N ILE A 7 10.55 -9.05 -20.48
CA ILE A 7 11.11 -7.69 -20.54
C ILE A 7 11.85 -7.47 -21.87
N ALA A 8 12.72 -8.40 -22.27
CA ALA A 8 13.47 -8.28 -23.52
C ALA A 8 12.57 -8.22 -24.75
N HIS A 9 11.42 -8.91 -24.73
CA HIS A 9 10.41 -8.84 -25.77
C HIS A 9 9.49 -7.60 -25.70
N GLY A 10 9.67 -6.74 -24.70
CA GLY A 10 8.80 -5.58 -24.50
C GLY A 10 7.36 -5.94 -24.10
N ALA A 11 7.13 -7.17 -23.63
CA ALA A 11 5.82 -7.70 -23.27
C ALA A 11 5.40 -7.29 -21.85
N ALA A 12 5.49 -5.99 -21.53
CA ALA A 12 5.26 -5.47 -20.18
C ALA A 12 3.84 -5.73 -19.65
N ALA A 13 2.82 -5.66 -20.53
CA ALA A 13 1.44 -5.96 -20.14
C ALA A 13 1.26 -7.43 -19.74
N ASN A 14 1.83 -8.36 -20.51
CA ASN A 14 1.80 -9.78 -20.20
C ASN A 14 2.57 -10.08 -18.90
N LEU A 15 3.71 -9.42 -18.69
CA LEU A 15 4.46 -9.53 -17.45
C LEU A 15 3.65 -9.04 -16.24
N HIS A 16 2.94 -7.91 -16.37
CA HIS A 16 2.05 -7.40 -15.32
C HIS A 16 0.89 -8.36 -15.05
N GLU A 17 0.27 -8.92 -16.09
CA GLU A 17 -0.80 -9.90 -15.91
C GLU A 17 -0.30 -11.15 -15.16
N CYS A 18 0.81 -11.74 -15.58
CA CYS A 18 1.37 -12.93 -14.95
C CYS A 18 1.80 -12.70 -13.50
N LEU A 19 2.52 -11.61 -13.23
CA LEU A 19 3.14 -11.39 -11.92
C LEU A 19 2.26 -10.62 -10.93
N PHE A 20 1.40 -9.73 -11.40
CA PHE A 20 0.60 -8.86 -10.53
C PHE A 20 -0.85 -9.31 -10.46
N ILE A 21 -1.53 -9.40 -11.60
CA ILE A 21 -2.98 -9.68 -11.64
C ILE A 21 -3.26 -11.13 -11.24
N LEU A 22 -2.55 -12.10 -11.84
CA LEU A 22 -2.80 -13.52 -11.64
C LEU A 22 -2.13 -14.11 -10.40
N SER A 23 -0.98 -13.57 -10.00
CA SER A 23 -0.20 -14.15 -8.91
C SER A 23 -0.56 -13.57 -7.54
N ASP A 24 -0.31 -12.29 -7.29
CA ASP A 24 -0.25 -11.80 -5.90
C ASP A 24 -0.51 -10.30 -5.72
N SER A 25 -1.65 -9.84 -6.23
CA SER A 25 -2.14 -8.47 -5.96
C SER A 25 -2.74 -8.35 -4.55
N SER A 26 -2.41 -7.26 -3.88
CA SER A 26 -2.87 -6.95 -2.53
C SER A 26 -3.22 -5.47 -2.41
N GLN A 27 -4.17 -5.15 -1.52
CA GLN A 27 -4.67 -3.79 -1.38
C GLN A 27 -4.09 -3.10 -0.15
N MET A 28 -3.70 -1.85 -0.35
CA MET A 28 -3.14 -0.98 0.67
C MET A 28 -3.79 0.40 0.61
N HIS A 29 -3.84 1.10 1.73
CA HIS A 29 -4.37 2.46 1.81
C HIS A 29 -3.24 3.43 2.13
N ILE A 30 -3.16 4.54 1.40
CA ILE A 30 -2.12 5.56 1.54
C ILE A 30 -2.79 6.90 1.72
N CYS A 31 -2.30 7.72 2.65
CA CYS A 31 -2.75 9.10 2.79
C CYS A 31 -2.15 9.94 1.65
N GLY A 32 -2.99 10.59 0.84
CA GLY A 32 -2.60 11.44 -0.28
C GLY A 32 -1.84 12.69 0.17
N THR A 33 -2.12 13.21 1.38
CA THR A 33 -1.46 14.39 1.94
C THR A 33 -0.04 14.09 2.43
N CYS A 34 0.14 13.11 3.33
CA CYS A 34 1.46 12.81 3.92
C CYS A 34 2.21 11.66 3.26
N LYS A 35 1.57 10.95 2.32
CA LYS A 35 2.15 9.81 1.57
C LYS A 35 2.55 8.61 2.45
N ASN A 36 2.05 8.55 3.69
CA ASN A 36 2.26 7.43 4.60
C ASN A 36 1.14 6.39 4.47
N LEU A 37 1.43 5.16 4.90
CA LEU A 37 0.44 4.08 5.03
C LEU A 37 -0.68 4.48 5.99
N ALA A 38 -1.93 4.40 5.50
CA ALA A 38 -3.14 4.50 6.30
C ALA A 38 -3.63 3.09 6.66
N ASN A 39 -3.95 2.85 7.93
CA ASN A 39 -4.40 1.54 8.38
C ASN A 39 -5.92 1.55 8.56
N VAL A 40 -6.57 0.44 8.20
CA VAL A 40 -7.98 0.22 8.52
C VAL A 40 -8.09 -0.09 10.01
N ILE A 41 -8.65 0.85 10.77
CA ILE A 41 -8.84 0.71 12.21
C ILE A 41 -10.33 0.80 12.55
N GLN A 42 -10.73 0.10 13.60
CA GLN A 42 -12.04 0.28 14.20
C GLN A 42 -11.98 1.48 15.14
N ARG A 43 -12.84 2.47 14.90
CA ARG A 43 -12.96 3.66 15.75
C ARG A 43 -14.39 3.81 16.24
N SER A 44 -14.56 4.22 17.49
CA SER A 44 -15.85 4.62 18.05
C SER A 44 -16.16 6.04 17.62
N VAL A 45 -17.23 6.22 16.84
CA VAL A 45 -17.78 7.52 16.45
C VAL A 45 -19.13 7.68 17.14
N GLN A 46 -19.62 8.90 17.33
CA GLN A 46 -20.96 9.13 17.88
C GLN A 46 -21.99 8.44 16.98
N GLY A 47 -22.60 7.35 17.47
CA GLY A 47 -23.54 6.52 16.71
C GLY A 47 -23.05 5.10 16.37
N GLY A 48 -21.81 4.73 16.71
CA GLY A 48 -21.33 3.34 16.59
C GLY A 48 -19.85 3.18 16.29
N ASN A 49 -19.42 1.94 16.09
CA ASN A 49 -18.05 1.63 15.69
C ASN A 49 -17.95 1.61 14.16
N VAL A 50 -17.10 2.47 13.59
CA VAL A 50 -16.82 2.52 12.16
C VAL A 50 -15.46 1.90 11.89
N ARG A 51 -15.41 0.94 10.96
CA ARG A 51 -14.15 0.36 10.45
C ARG A 51 -13.81 1.03 9.12
N SER A 52 -12.88 1.96 9.16
CA SER A 52 -12.45 2.73 7.99
C SER A 52 -10.95 2.95 7.99
N PRO A 53 -10.33 3.15 6.81
CA PRO A 53 -8.93 3.54 6.76
C PRO A 53 -8.75 4.91 7.42
N TYR A 54 -7.62 5.05 8.12
CA TYR A 54 -7.29 6.25 8.85
C TYR A 54 -5.79 6.51 8.81
N CYS A 55 -5.44 7.77 8.54
CA CYS A 55 -4.07 8.22 8.65
C CYS A 55 -3.77 8.61 10.10
N ARG A 56 -2.86 7.89 10.76
CA ARG A 56 -2.43 8.21 12.13
C ARG A 56 -1.52 9.44 12.22
N PHE A 57 -0.92 9.86 11.10
CA PHE A 57 -0.01 11.02 11.08
C PHE A 57 -0.76 12.34 10.89
N CYS A 58 -1.74 12.37 9.99
CA CYS A 58 -2.57 13.55 9.73
C CYS A 58 -3.83 13.60 10.60
N GLU A 59 -4.09 12.52 11.35
CA GLU A 59 -5.31 12.35 12.14
C GLU A 59 -6.61 12.55 11.33
N SER A 60 -6.57 12.20 10.04
CA SER A 60 -7.70 12.39 9.13
C SER A 60 -8.08 11.11 8.39
N VAL A 61 -9.35 11.09 7.97
CA VAL A 61 -9.90 10.12 7.00
C VAL A 61 -9.91 10.67 5.58
N GLU A 62 -9.56 11.93 5.45
CA GLU A 62 -9.64 12.68 4.21
C GLU A 62 -8.46 12.27 3.32
N ASP A 63 -8.69 12.27 2.01
CA ASP A 63 -7.65 12.02 1.01
C ASP A 63 -6.90 10.70 1.24
N ILE A 64 -7.63 9.61 1.49
CA ILE A 64 -7.06 8.26 1.55
C ILE A 64 -7.27 7.56 0.21
N VAL A 65 -6.16 7.24 -0.45
CA VAL A 65 -6.15 6.54 -1.74
C VAL A 65 -5.92 5.05 -1.48
N LYS A 66 -6.74 4.22 -2.14
CA LYS A 66 -6.58 2.78 -2.18
C LYS A 66 -5.70 2.43 -3.38
N VAL A 67 -4.65 1.65 -3.15
CA VAL A 67 -3.72 1.21 -4.19
C VAL A 67 -3.60 -0.31 -4.19
N ASP A 68 -3.44 -0.88 -5.38
CA ASP A 68 -3.05 -2.26 -5.56
C ASP A 68 -1.51 -2.34 -5.62
N VAL A 69 -0.95 -3.22 -4.80
CA VAL A 69 0.49 -3.45 -4.66
C VAL A 69 0.75 -4.95 -4.67
N TYR A 70 1.98 -5.37 -4.98
CA TYR A 70 2.36 -6.77 -4.75
C TYR A 70 2.22 -7.09 -3.26
N MET A 71 1.71 -8.26 -2.90
CA MET A 71 1.57 -8.69 -1.50
C MET A 71 2.88 -8.58 -0.72
N VAL A 72 4.00 -8.97 -1.32
CA VAL A 72 5.34 -8.83 -0.72
C VAL A 72 5.61 -7.37 -0.33
N GLN A 73 5.24 -6.41 -1.19
CA GLN A 73 5.38 -4.99 -0.91
C GLN A 73 4.44 -4.52 0.20
N ASN A 74 3.22 -5.04 0.28
CA ASN A 74 2.29 -4.79 1.39
C ASN A 74 2.85 -5.33 2.72
N TYR A 75 3.34 -6.57 2.71
CA TYR A 75 3.96 -7.22 3.88
C TYR A 75 5.15 -6.42 4.39
N TYR A 76 6.06 -6.04 3.50
CA TYR A 76 7.19 -5.20 3.84
C TYR A 76 6.74 -3.82 4.34
N ALA A 77 5.79 -3.15 3.69
CA ALA A 77 5.31 -1.85 4.14
C ALA A 77 4.68 -1.90 5.55
N ARG A 78 3.92 -2.95 5.87
CA ARG A 78 3.33 -3.14 7.19
C ARG A 78 4.37 -3.52 8.23
N SER A 79 5.27 -4.46 7.93
CA SER A 79 6.34 -4.88 8.84
C SER A 79 7.34 -3.75 9.08
N TYR A 80 7.87 -3.13 8.02
CA TYR A 80 8.78 -2.00 8.12
C TYR A 80 8.13 -0.76 8.69
N SER A 81 6.82 -0.51 8.57
CA SER A 81 6.23 0.59 9.34
C SER A 81 6.56 0.43 10.83
N ALA A 82 6.41 -0.77 11.40
CA ALA A 82 6.74 -1.02 12.81
C ALA A 82 8.24 -0.89 13.14
N TRP A 83 9.15 -1.36 12.26
CA TRP A 83 10.60 -1.30 12.49
C TRP A 83 11.24 0.05 12.12
N ALA A 84 10.71 0.74 11.11
CA ALA A 84 11.21 2.01 10.60
C ALA A 84 10.79 3.18 11.49
N TYR A 85 9.66 3.08 12.22
CA TYR A 85 9.36 3.98 13.36
C TYR A 85 10.46 3.91 14.44
N LEU A 86 11.06 2.75 14.70
CA LEU A 86 12.15 2.59 15.68
C LEU A 86 13.49 3.15 15.17
N LEU A 87 13.66 3.25 13.85
CA LEU A 87 14.88 3.73 13.17
C LEU A 87 14.72 5.13 12.55
N SER A 88 13.60 5.82 12.77
CA SER A 88 13.25 7.12 12.15
C SER A 88 13.25 7.16 10.61
N LEU A 89 13.22 6.00 9.94
CA LEU A 89 13.08 5.89 8.49
C LEU A 89 11.58 5.91 8.14
N THR A 90 11.13 6.82 7.29
CA THR A 90 9.72 6.83 6.83
C THR A 90 9.65 6.37 5.37
N LEU A 91 8.98 5.23 5.14
CA LEU A 91 8.60 4.79 3.80
C LEU A 91 7.45 5.69 3.31
N ARG A 92 7.76 6.64 2.43
CA ARG A 92 6.78 7.50 1.77
C ARG A 92 6.51 7.01 0.35
N PHE A 93 5.25 6.82 0.02
CA PHE A 93 4.81 6.39 -1.29
C PHE A 93 4.48 7.60 -2.17
N ALA A 94 5.24 7.82 -3.23
CA ALA A 94 4.88 8.81 -4.24
C ALA A 94 3.76 8.23 -5.13
N CYS A 95 2.51 8.60 -4.85
CA CYS A 95 1.43 8.47 -5.82
C CYS A 95 1.40 9.79 -6.62
N VAL A 96 1.78 9.71 -7.90
CA VAL A 96 1.64 10.79 -8.90
C VAL A 96 0.22 10.77 -9.44
#